data_AF-A0AA40EIY7-F1
#
_entry.id   AF-A0AA40EIY7-F1
#
_cell.length_a   1.000
_cell.length_b   1.000
_cell.length_c   1.000
_cell.angle_alpha   90.00
_cell.angle_beta   90.00
_cell.angle_gamma   90.00
#
_symmetry.space_group_name_H-M   'P 1'
#
loop_
_entity.id
_entity.type
_entity.pdbx_description
1 polymer ?
#
loop_
_entity_poly.entity_id
_entity_poly.type
_entity_poly.pdbx_seq_one_letter_code
_entity_poly.pdbx_strand_id
1 'polypeptide(L)'
;MWFIHQPRPCLLTKPTKNPSRTANQPSHPSKMKTTYLDLHSSFTDPPPAYELQSRPSTDNPFSSLHRLSTSSSHPPFTSLAFLPTHNFQIETPGRPLLSLPFHQRPGPIPIFSVPGATTSPSYLSLRPVPSSGSSFLVSPTPDDPSPSQGRPLSTTTYRFGPGRPPVVRLFRPGHGHGEPARNPLPHHHHHHHHQDNDSDSDDELALATFPLTSPSLFTRSVTFSCPALDPEAESGTGSGYGSFTWRYAPSRSADRQTLGFDKSGGSVLVLEYVPAAPKRRVFDAYPSSGTSFPSGGGGGGGSGDRQGGERTVVAVLVRNDEFRSRGTSASAAGNGGRVMVDMGFFSGGGEGGGDVLGEEERREVGVVMVLTTALVMLKREVDRRIGVQRMCMGGLIF
;
A
#
# COMPACT_ATOMS: atom_id res chain seq x y z
N MET A 1 -8.04 25.67 50.53
CA MET A 1 -6.84 25.60 51.40
C MET A 1 -6.84 24.26 52.10
N TRP A 2 -6.25 23.24 51.46
CA TRP A 2 -5.96 21.93 52.05
C TRP A 2 -4.67 21.43 51.40
N PHE A 3 -3.60 21.37 52.19
CA PHE A 3 -2.29 20.83 51.83
C PHE A 3 -2.35 19.30 51.99
N ILE A 4 -1.92 18.55 50.97
CA ILE A 4 -1.55 17.13 51.13
C ILE A 4 -0.18 16.91 50.50
N HIS A 5 0.67 16.27 51.31
CA HIS A 5 2.10 16.02 51.15
C HIS A 5 2.52 15.31 49.85
N GLN A 6 3.66 15.74 49.33
CA GLN A 6 4.51 15.02 48.37
C GLN A 6 5.56 14.20 49.15
N PRO A 7 5.78 12.90 48.85
CA PRO A 7 6.96 12.20 49.32
C PRO A 7 8.17 12.40 48.38
N ARG A 8 9.33 12.68 48.98
CA ARG A 8 10.64 12.81 48.33
C ARG A 8 11.21 11.45 47.89
N PRO A 9 12.11 11.41 46.88
CA PRO A 9 12.75 10.19 46.39
C PRO A 9 13.94 9.75 47.25
N CYS A 10 14.03 8.42 47.48
CA CYS A 10 15.18 7.77 48.10
C CYS A 10 16.27 7.51 47.05
N LEU A 11 17.39 8.23 47.16
CA LEU A 11 18.66 7.86 46.54
C LEU A 11 19.29 6.74 47.37
N LEU A 12 19.48 5.56 46.77
CA LEU A 12 20.34 4.52 47.35
C LEU A 12 21.22 3.91 46.27
N THR A 13 22.43 4.46 46.18
CA THR A 13 23.59 3.88 45.51
C THR A 13 23.98 2.57 46.19
N LYS A 14 24.30 1.53 45.42
CA LYS A 14 25.06 0.37 45.91
C LYS A 14 26.21 0.01 44.97
N PRO A 15 27.33 -0.51 45.53
CA PRO A 15 28.64 -0.50 44.89
C PRO A 15 28.94 -1.75 44.05
N THR A 16 29.78 -1.52 43.04
CA THR A 16 30.60 -2.49 42.32
C THR A 16 31.46 -3.33 43.27
N LYS A 17 31.40 -4.66 43.13
CA LYS A 17 32.44 -5.57 43.63
C LYS A 17 32.60 -6.76 42.68
N ASN A 18 33.68 -6.73 41.91
CA ASN A 18 34.21 -7.86 41.16
C ASN A 18 34.94 -8.81 42.13
N PRO A 19 34.67 -10.12 42.05
CA PRO A 19 35.69 -11.11 42.39
C PRO A 19 36.03 -11.98 41.17
N SER A 20 37.26 -11.79 40.71
CA SER A 20 38.02 -12.78 39.95
C SER A 20 38.14 -14.09 40.73
N ARG A 21 37.68 -15.21 40.16
CA ARG A 21 38.05 -16.54 40.64
C ARG A 21 38.00 -17.62 39.54
N THR A 22 39.21 -17.98 39.13
CA THR A 22 39.74 -19.33 38.86
C THR A 22 38.81 -20.44 38.33
N ALA A 23 39.19 -20.90 37.13
CA ALA A 23 39.41 -22.29 36.72
C ALA A 23 38.62 -23.40 37.44
N ASN A 24 37.75 -24.06 36.68
CA ASN A 24 37.60 -25.52 36.70
C ASN A 24 36.96 -26.00 35.39
N GLN A 25 37.71 -26.74 34.60
CA GLN A 25 37.22 -27.58 33.50
C GLN A 25 36.40 -28.74 34.09
N PRO A 26 35.23 -29.04 33.51
CA PRO A 26 34.67 -30.37 33.55
C PRO A 26 34.85 -31.07 32.20
N SER A 27 35.37 -32.29 32.31
CA SER A 27 35.50 -33.34 31.31
C SER A 27 34.23 -33.61 30.48
N HIS A 28 34.50 -34.01 29.22
CA HIS A 28 33.61 -34.63 28.23
C HIS A 28 32.45 -35.48 28.79
N PRO A 29 31.36 -35.58 28.01
CA PRO A 29 31.04 -36.92 27.51
C PRO A 29 30.67 -37.00 26.02
N SER A 30 31.16 -38.10 25.44
CA SER A 30 30.50 -38.99 24.48
C SER A 30 30.18 -38.49 23.07
N LYS A 31 30.99 -38.98 22.12
CA LYS A 31 30.73 -39.02 20.68
C LYS A 31 29.54 -39.97 20.42
N MET A 32 28.39 -39.44 20.02
CA MET A 32 27.39 -40.24 19.30
C MET A 32 27.77 -40.32 17.82
N LYS A 33 28.20 -41.51 17.41
CA LYS A 33 28.30 -41.91 16.00
C LYS A 33 26.88 -41.92 15.41
N THR A 34 26.59 -40.97 14.54
CA THR A 34 25.43 -41.05 13.64
C THR A 34 25.86 -41.84 12.42
N THR A 35 25.39 -43.08 12.35
CA THR A 35 25.53 -43.97 11.20
C THR A 35 24.71 -43.37 10.05
N TYR A 36 25.40 -42.95 8.99
CA TYR A 36 24.79 -42.68 7.69
C TYR A 36 24.27 -44.01 7.13
N LEU A 37 22.96 -44.11 6.91
CA LEU A 37 22.41 -45.14 6.05
C LEU A 37 22.42 -44.59 4.62
N ASP A 38 23.33 -45.14 3.83
CA ASP A 38 23.31 -45.12 2.37
C ASP A 38 22.01 -45.78 1.90
N LEU A 39 21.14 -45.00 1.27
CA LEU A 39 20.05 -45.49 0.46
C LEU A 39 20.33 -45.07 -0.98
N HIS A 40 21.05 -45.94 -1.68
CA HIS A 40 21.01 -46.00 -3.14
C HIS A 40 19.57 -46.28 -3.56
N SER A 41 18.93 -45.29 -4.19
CA SER A 41 17.73 -45.50 -4.99
C SER A 41 18.08 -45.15 -6.44
N SER A 42 18.19 -46.22 -7.22
CA SER A 42 18.40 -46.22 -8.66
C SER A 42 17.09 -45.90 -9.39
N PHE A 43 17.24 -45.24 -10.53
CA PHE A 43 16.35 -45.27 -11.70
C PHE A 43 14.95 -44.66 -11.56
N THR A 44 14.75 -43.52 -12.22
CA THR A 44 13.55 -43.31 -13.05
C THR A 44 13.87 -42.36 -14.21
N ASP A 45 13.42 -42.75 -15.39
CA ASP A 45 13.74 -42.21 -16.72
C ASP A 45 13.44 -40.72 -16.92
N PRO A 46 14.13 -40.06 -17.87
CA PRO A 46 13.73 -38.74 -18.33
C PRO A 46 12.39 -38.81 -19.10
N PRO A 47 11.54 -37.77 -19.01
CA PRO A 47 10.28 -37.73 -19.75
C PRO A 47 10.52 -37.64 -21.27
N PRO A 48 9.61 -38.16 -22.10
CA PRO A 48 9.75 -38.13 -23.55
C PRO A 48 9.72 -36.70 -24.09
N ALA A 49 10.62 -36.43 -25.04
CA ALA A 49 10.66 -35.18 -25.78
C ALA A 49 9.40 -35.02 -26.64
N TYR A 50 8.69 -33.92 -26.45
CA TYR A 50 7.57 -33.52 -27.30
C TYR A 50 8.12 -32.88 -28.57
N GLU A 51 7.95 -33.57 -29.69
CA GLU A 51 8.27 -33.12 -31.03
C GLU A 51 7.17 -32.17 -31.52
N LEU A 52 7.48 -30.87 -31.64
CA LEU A 52 6.58 -29.86 -32.20
C LEU A 52 6.51 -30.03 -33.72
N GLN A 53 5.50 -30.79 -34.15
CA GLN A 53 5.21 -31.02 -35.55
C GLN A 53 4.72 -29.72 -36.22
N SER A 54 5.57 -29.20 -37.10
CA SER A 54 5.34 -28.03 -37.93
C SER A 54 4.24 -28.33 -38.95
N ARG A 55 3.21 -27.48 -39.02
CA ARG A 55 2.26 -27.44 -40.15
C ARG A 55 2.60 -26.26 -41.08
N PRO A 56 2.77 -26.50 -42.39
CA PRO A 56 3.02 -25.43 -43.36
C PRO A 56 1.72 -24.81 -43.88
N SER A 57 1.80 -23.50 -44.09
CA SER A 57 1.26 -22.68 -45.19
C SER A 57 -0.22 -22.73 -45.53
N THR A 58 -0.89 -21.56 -45.48
CA THR A 58 -1.57 -21.04 -46.68
C THR A 58 -1.60 -19.52 -46.67
N ASP A 59 -1.11 -18.96 -47.76
CA ASP A 59 -1.09 -17.56 -48.13
C ASP A 59 -2.50 -16.92 -48.18
N ASN A 60 -2.57 -15.63 -47.86
CA ASN A 60 -3.50 -14.74 -48.57
C ASN A 60 -2.95 -13.30 -48.59
N PRO A 61 -2.44 -12.84 -49.75
CA PRO A 61 -2.06 -11.46 -49.96
C PRO A 61 -3.19 -10.74 -50.68
N PHE A 62 -3.92 -9.84 -50.01
CA PHE A 62 -4.66 -8.80 -50.73
C PHE A 62 -4.62 -7.47 -49.99
N SER A 63 -3.81 -6.60 -50.58
CA SER A 63 -3.83 -5.15 -50.54
C SER A 63 -5.24 -4.56 -50.46
N SER A 64 -5.41 -3.52 -49.63
CA SER A 64 -6.29 -2.37 -49.91
C SER A 64 -5.95 -1.23 -48.94
N LEU A 65 -5.03 -0.37 -49.37
CA LEU A 65 -4.91 1.01 -48.92
C LEU A 65 -6.22 1.74 -49.21
N HIS A 66 -6.87 2.36 -48.21
CA HIS A 66 -7.66 3.57 -48.44
C HIS A 66 -7.94 4.34 -47.13
N ARG A 67 -7.80 5.66 -47.26
CA ARG A 67 -8.36 6.76 -46.44
C ARG A 67 -7.74 7.05 -45.08
N LEU A 68 -6.72 7.92 -45.16
CA LEU A 68 -6.53 9.01 -44.22
C LEU A 68 -7.83 9.83 -44.12
N SER A 69 -8.58 9.62 -43.04
CA SER A 69 -9.56 10.58 -42.55
C SER A 69 -8.97 11.20 -41.29
N THR A 70 -8.48 12.44 -41.42
CA THR A 70 -8.16 13.34 -40.31
C THR A 70 -9.45 13.74 -39.61
N SER A 71 -10.02 12.82 -38.84
CA SER A 71 -10.89 13.13 -37.72
C SER A 71 -10.06 12.97 -36.47
N SER A 72 -9.93 14.06 -35.70
CA SER A 72 -9.50 14.06 -34.31
C SER A 72 -10.46 13.17 -33.49
N SER A 73 -10.26 11.86 -33.59
CA SER A 73 -10.83 10.88 -32.69
C SER A 73 -9.74 10.57 -31.69
N HIS A 74 -9.81 11.21 -30.52
CA HIS A 74 -9.23 10.60 -29.34
C HIS A 74 -9.71 9.14 -29.33
N PRO A 75 -8.82 8.15 -29.23
CA PRO A 75 -9.22 6.76 -29.22
C PRO A 75 -10.28 6.63 -28.11
N PRO A 76 -11.45 6.04 -28.39
CA PRO A 76 -12.40 5.77 -27.33
C PRO A 76 -11.62 4.99 -26.27
N PHE A 77 -11.60 5.48 -25.03
CA PHE A 77 -11.08 4.73 -23.89
C PHE A 77 -11.94 3.47 -23.80
N THR A 78 -11.58 2.44 -24.55
CA THR A 78 -12.09 1.09 -24.36
C THR A 78 -11.37 0.62 -23.13
N SER A 79 -12.08 0.44 -22.00
CA SER A 79 -11.61 -0.20 -20.75
C SER A 79 -10.29 -0.94 -20.97
N LEU A 80 -9.15 -0.27 -20.82
CA LEU A 80 -7.87 -0.92 -21.08
C LEU A 80 -7.79 -2.06 -20.07
N ALA A 81 -7.66 -3.27 -20.58
CA ALA A 81 -7.48 -4.43 -19.73
C ALA A 81 -6.30 -4.14 -18.80
N PHE A 82 -6.42 -4.50 -17.53
CA PHE A 82 -5.35 -4.31 -16.56
C PHE A 82 -4.09 -5.05 -17.03
N LEU A 83 -3.01 -4.31 -17.28
CA LEU A 83 -1.72 -4.86 -17.73
C LEU A 83 -0.68 -4.69 -16.62
N PRO A 84 -0.48 -5.72 -15.76
CA PRO A 84 0.47 -5.60 -14.67
C PRO A 84 1.90 -5.52 -15.20
N THR A 85 2.54 -4.36 -15.07
CA THR A 85 3.93 -4.16 -15.50
C THR A 85 4.92 -4.30 -14.36
N HIS A 86 4.50 -4.01 -13.12
CA HIS A 86 5.33 -4.18 -11.93
C HIS A 86 4.65 -5.13 -10.94
N ASN A 87 5.46 -5.99 -10.31
CA ASN A 87 4.97 -6.94 -9.32
C ASN A 87 5.83 -6.85 -8.06
N PHE A 88 5.18 -6.82 -6.91
CA PHE A 88 5.84 -6.75 -5.61
C PHE A 88 5.28 -7.81 -4.68
N GLN A 89 6.15 -8.50 -3.95
CA GLN A 89 5.80 -9.44 -2.90
C GLN A 89 5.95 -8.75 -1.54
N ILE A 90 4.84 -8.52 -0.85
CA ILE A 90 4.85 -8.01 0.53
C ILE A 90 4.95 -9.21 1.47
N GLU A 91 5.96 -9.22 2.35
CA GLU A 91 6.12 -10.25 3.36
C GLU A 91 5.76 -9.74 4.75
N THR A 92 4.59 -10.11 5.25
CA THR A 92 4.18 -9.84 6.62
C THR A 92 3.34 -10.99 7.17
N PRO A 93 3.64 -11.47 8.40
CA PRO A 93 2.93 -12.61 8.98
C PRO A 93 1.45 -12.32 9.26
N GLY A 94 1.07 -11.03 9.38
CA GLY A 94 -0.25 -10.63 9.84
C GLY A 94 -0.50 -11.00 11.30
N ARG A 95 -1.76 -10.93 11.72
CA ARG A 95 -2.22 -11.28 13.07
C ARG A 95 -3.15 -12.51 13.01
N PRO A 96 -2.82 -13.62 13.70
CA PRO A 96 -3.66 -14.82 13.68
C PRO A 96 -5.01 -14.59 14.37
N LEU A 97 -5.97 -15.48 14.10
CA LEU A 97 -7.33 -15.42 14.66
C LEU A 97 -7.32 -15.36 16.20
N LEU A 98 -6.45 -16.18 16.80
CA LEU A 98 -6.19 -16.28 18.24
C LEU A 98 -4.74 -15.86 18.48
N SER A 99 -4.56 -14.70 19.09
CA SER A 99 -3.24 -14.19 19.49
C SER A 99 -3.33 -13.78 20.94
N LEU A 100 -2.30 -14.10 21.72
CA LEU A 100 -2.15 -13.57 23.07
C LEU A 100 -2.20 -12.03 23.05
N PRO A 101 -2.65 -11.38 24.13
CA PRO A 101 -2.82 -9.92 24.18
C PRO A 101 -1.48 -9.14 24.10
N PHE A 102 -0.35 -9.83 24.03
CA PHE A 102 0.96 -9.22 23.88
C PHE A 102 1.14 -8.64 22.48
N HIS A 103 1.58 -7.39 22.43
CA HIS A 103 1.92 -6.73 21.17
C HIS A 103 3.21 -7.36 20.66
N GLN A 104 3.13 -8.12 19.56
CA GLN A 104 4.34 -8.48 18.83
C GLN A 104 5.03 -7.18 18.40
N ARG A 105 6.34 -7.07 18.68
CA ARG A 105 7.14 -5.93 18.22
C ARG A 105 7.06 -5.92 16.69
N PRO A 106 6.57 -4.84 16.07
CA PRO A 106 6.48 -4.78 14.62
C PRO A 106 7.90 -4.72 14.08
N GLY A 107 8.35 -5.81 13.47
CA GLY A 107 9.56 -5.82 12.67
C GLY A 107 9.35 -5.04 11.37
N PRO A 108 10.44 -4.73 10.65
CA PRO A 108 10.37 -4.27 9.26
C PRO A 108 9.49 -5.21 8.42
N ILE A 109 8.71 -4.64 7.51
CA ILE A 109 7.93 -5.39 6.52
C ILE A 109 8.68 -5.29 5.19
N PRO A 110 9.37 -6.36 4.74
CA PRO A 110 10.06 -6.33 3.47
C PRO A 110 9.11 -6.49 2.28
N ILE A 111 9.47 -5.81 1.21
CA ILE A 111 8.75 -5.80 -0.07
C ILE A 111 9.77 -6.08 -1.17
N PHE A 112 9.58 -7.17 -1.90
CA PHE A 112 10.49 -7.64 -2.94
C PHE A 112 9.90 -7.35 -4.33
N SER A 113 10.70 -6.86 -5.27
CA SER A 113 10.30 -6.81 -6.68
C SER A 113 10.35 -8.22 -7.30
N VAL A 114 9.36 -8.58 -8.12
CA VAL A 114 9.22 -9.91 -8.75
C VAL A 114 9.00 -9.73 -10.25
N PRO A 115 9.57 -10.55 -11.16
CA PRO A 115 10.35 -11.79 -10.95
C PRO A 115 11.81 -11.61 -10.53
N GLY A 116 12.22 -10.42 -10.06
CA GLY A 116 13.58 -10.18 -9.57
C GLY A 116 14.02 -11.26 -8.57
N ALA A 117 15.07 -12.01 -8.92
CA ALA A 117 15.69 -13.02 -8.06
C ALA A 117 16.51 -12.39 -6.92
N THR A 118 16.15 -11.19 -6.47
CA THR A 118 16.90 -10.45 -5.47
C THR A 118 16.56 -11.00 -4.09
N THR A 119 17.59 -11.43 -3.38
CA THR A 119 17.49 -11.81 -1.96
C THR A 119 17.26 -10.59 -1.06
N SER A 120 17.56 -9.39 -1.55
CA SER A 120 17.33 -8.12 -0.86
C SER A 120 15.94 -7.54 -1.19
N PRO A 121 15.28 -6.91 -0.20
CA PRO A 121 14.02 -6.21 -0.43
C PRO A 121 14.26 -4.93 -1.22
N SER A 122 13.36 -4.63 -2.15
CA SER A 122 13.35 -3.36 -2.89
C SER A 122 12.80 -2.21 -2.04
N TYR A 123 11.90 -2.52 -1.10
CA TYR A 123 11.39 -1.56 -0.13
C TYR A 123 11.24 -2.17 1.25
N LEU A 124 11.35 -1.34 2.29
CA LEU A 124 11.09 -1.71 3.67
C LEU A 124 10.04 -0.77 4.27
N SER A 125 8.98 -1.33 4.86
CA SER A 125 8.08 -0.56 5.70
C SER A 125 8.52 -0.67 7.16
N LEU A 126 8.92 0.45 7.73
CA LEU A 126 9.46 0.57 9.08
C LEU A 126 8.46 1.21 10.02
N ARG A 127 8.41 0.72 11.26
CA ARG A 127 7.67 1.36 12.35
C ARG A 127 8.66 1.71 13.46
N PRO A 128 8.95 3.00 13.71
CA PRO A 128 9.92 3.39 14.73
C PRO A 128 9.51 2.96 16.14
N VAL A 129 8.22 3.10 16.45
CA VAL A 129 7.66 2.79 17.78
C VAL A 129 6.46 1.86 17.64
N PRO A 130 6.38 0.74 18.38
CA PRO A 130 5.29 -0.23 18.24
C PRO A 130 3.87 0.36 18.31
N SER A 131 3.70 1.42 19.11
CA SER A 131 2.45 2.08 19.43
C SER A 131 2.20 3.40 18.71
N SER A 132 3.16 3.95 17.93
CA SER A 132 2.96 5.26 17.27
C SER A 132 1.86 5.22 16.22
N GLY A 133 1.55 4.03 15.69
CA GLY A 133 0.67 3.85 14.54
C GLY A 133 1.34 4.23 13.22
N SER A 134 2.22 5.21 13.21
CA SER A 134 2.93 5.68 12.01
C SER A 134 3.92 4.67 11.43
N SER A 135 4.14 4.76 10.12
CA SER A 135 5.11 3.94 9.39
C SER A 135 5.79 4.73 8.27
N PHE A 136 6.99 4.32 7.92
CA PHE A 136 7.79 4.90 6.85
C PHE A 136 8.05 3.82 5.81
N LEU A 137 7.84 4.14 4.54
CA LEU A 137 8.33 3.31 3.44
C LEU A 137 9.68 3.86 3.01
N VAL A 138 10.71 3.01 3.04
CA VAL A 138 12.08 3.38 2.65
C VAL A 138 12.57 2.50 1.52
N SER A 139 13.40 3.05 0.64
CA SER A 139 14.24 2.28 -0.29
C SER A 139 15.55 1.93 0.42
N PRO A 140 15.88 0.64 0.62
CA PRO A 140 17.19 0.25 1.12
C PRO A 140 18.30 0.71 0.18
N THR A 141 19.44 1.06 0.74
CA THR A 141 20.66 1.36 -0.02
C THR A 141 21.35 0.04 -0.38
N PRO A 142 21.92 -0.12 -1.59
CA PRO A 142 22.59 -1.38 -1.97
C PRO A 142 23.74 -1.77 -1.03
N ASP A 143 24.45 -0.77 -0.50
CA ASP A 143 25.66 -0.97 0.31
C ASP A 143 25.37 -1.28 1.79
N ASP A 144 24.23 -0.82 2.31
CA ASP A 144 23.79 -1.11 3.67
C ASP A 144 22.29 -1.44 3.70
N PRO A 145 21.92 -2.73 3.77
CA PRO A 145 20.52 -3.15 3.91
C PRO A 145 19.96 -2.88 5.31
N SER A 146 20.71 -2.22 6.20
CA SER A 146 20.21 -1.81 7.50
C SER A 146 18.96 -0.94 7.34
N PRO A 147 17.88 -1.22 8.08
CA PRO A 147 16.66 -0.43 8.04
C PRO A 147 16.87 1.03 8.45
N SER A 148 17.97 1.37 9.13
CA SER A 148 18.23 2.73 9.60
C SER A 148 18.76 3.69 8.53
N GLN A 149 19.24 3.21 7.37
CA GLN A 149 19.93 4.03 6.37
C GLN A 149 19.19 4.17 5.04
N GLY A 150 17.96 3.64 4.93
CA GLY A 150 17.19 3.71 3.69
C GLY A 150 16.67 5.12 3.37
N ARG A 151 16.55 5.44 2.08
CA ARG A 151 15.95 6.69 1.59
C ARG A 151 14.45 6.68 1.91
N PRO A 152 13.91 7.65 2.67
CA PRO A 152 12.46 7.73 2.90
C PRO A 152 11.72 8.09 1.61
N LEU A 153 10.69 7.32 1.29
CA LEU A 153 9.86 7.51 0.09
C LEU A 153 8.46 8.00 0.43
N SER A 154 7.93 7.57 1.57
CA SER A 154 6.66 8.07 2.09
C SER A 154 6.50 7.79 3.57
N THR A 155 5.59 8.55 4.20
CA THR A 155 5.19 8.37 5.59
C THR A 155 3.68 8.18 5.66
N THR A 156 3.23 7.26 6.50
CA THR A 156 1.83 7.20 6.93
C THR A 156 1.73 7.56 8.40
N THR A 157 0.90 8.55 8.72
CA THR A 157 0.64 8.97 10.10
C THR A 157 -0.76 8.56 10.52
N TYR A 158 -0.86 7.74 11.56
CA TYR A 158 -2.14 7.34 12.14
C TYR A 158 -2.42 8.21 13.36
N ARG A 159 -3.60 8.81 13.40
CA ARG A 159 -4.03 9.62 14.55
C ARG A 159 -5.06 8.82 15.33
N PHE A 160 -4.86 8.68 16.63
CA PHE A 160 -5.82 8.02 17.51
C PHE A 160 -7.09 8.87 17.66
N GLY A 161 -8.25 8.24 17.52
CA GLY A 161 -9.57 8.83 17.73
C GLY A 161 -10.57 8.56 16.59
N PRO A 162 -11.88 8.65 16.85
CA PRO A 162 -12.91 8.53 15.82
C PRO A 162 -12.77 9.66 14.78
N GLY A 163 -13.03 9.36 13.51
CA GLY A 163 -13.01 10.36 12.44
C GLY A 163 -11.63 10.91 12.08
N ARG A 164 -10.54 10.29 12.56
CA ARG A 164 -9.17 10.70 12.23
C ARG A 164 -8.55 9.72 11.24
N PRO A 165 -8.71 9.95 9.92
CA PRO A 165 -8.15 9.04 8.91
C PRO A 165 -6.62 9.02 8.97
N PRO A 166 -5.98 7.90 8.59
CA PRO A 166 -4.54 7.90 8.32
C PRO A 166 -4.21 8.92 7.23
N VAL A 167 -3.08 9.63 7.38
CA VAL A 167 -2.60 10.60 6.39
C VAL A 167 -1.34 10.04 5.76
N VAL A 168 -1.30 10.01 4.42
CA VAL A 168 -0.12 9.61 3.63
C VAL A 168 0.59 10.86 3.14
N ARG A 169 1.91 10.88 3.26
CA ARG A 169 2.82 11.89 2.69
C ARG A 169 3.76 11.17 1.74
N LEU A 170 3.82 11.58 0.49
CA LEU A 170 4.75 11.08 -0.53
C LEU A 170 5.91 12.06 -0.65
N PHE A 171 7.13 11.54 -0.77
CA PHE A 171 8.33 12.36 -0.96
C PHE A 171 8.83 12.26 -2.41
N ARG A 172 9.51 13.32 -2.86
CA ARG A 172 10.11 13.39 -4.19
C ARG A 172 11.29 12.41 -4.31
N PRO A 173 11.32 11.54 -5.34
CA PRO A 173 12.49 10.72 -5.63
C PRO A 173 13.75 11.56 -5.89
N GLY A 174 14.92 11.02 -5.56
CA GLY A 174 16.21 11.65 -5.89
C GLY A 174 16.61 12.89 -5.08
N HIS A 175 15.70 13.53 -4.33
CA HIS A 175 16.07 14.57 -3.35
C HIS A 175 16.59 13.92 -2.06
N GLY A 176 17.75 13.28 -2.18
CA GLY A 176 18.47 12.69 -1.06
C GLY A 176 19.26 13.74 -0.33
N HIS A 177 18.66 14.45 0.63
CA HIS A 177 19.39 15.11 1.71
C HIS A 177 18.47 15.30 2.92
N GLY A 178 18.15 14.19 3.58
CA GLY A 178 17.64 14.21 4.94
C GLY A 178 18.40 13.13 5.68
N GLU A 179 19.27 13.54 6.61
CA GLU A 179 19.79 12.67 7.66
C GLU A 179 18.66 11.70 8.08
N PRO A 180 18.85 10.36 7.99
CA PRO A 180 17.77 9.39 8.07
C PRO A 180 16.99 9.69 9.33
N ALA A 181 15.78 10.27 9.15
CA ALA A 181 15.07 11.06 10.15
C ALA A 181 15.52 10.62 11.52
N ARG A 182 16.51 11.36 12.10
CA ARG A 182 17.08 11.02 13.41
C ARG A 182 15.87 10.69 14.23
N ASN A 183 15.76 9.41 14.61
CA ASN A 183 14.56 8.86 15.20
C ASN A 183 13.92 9.99 15.97
N PRO A 184 12.69 10.46 15.66
CA PRO A 184 11.96 11.27 16.60
C PRO A 184 11.56 10.29 17.72
N LEU A 185 12.57 9.68 18.37
CA LEU A 185 12.57 9.44 19.78
C LEU A 185 11.96 10.72 20.32
N PRO A 186 10.79 10.64 20.95
CA PRO A 186 10.27 11.80 21.64
C PRO A 186 11.36 12.15 22.63
N HIS A 187 12.19 13.15 22.29
CA HIS A 187 12.99 13.83 23.28
C HIS A 187 11.97 14.21 24.31
N HIS A 188 12.14 13.64 25.49
CA HIS A 188 11.24 13.80 26.61
C HIS A 188 11.36 15.28 26.98
N HIS A 189 10.64 16.13 26.26
CA HIS A 189 10.65 17.56 26.45
C HIS A 189 9.99 17.78 27.79
N HIS A 190 10.83 17.97 28.80
CA HIS A 190 10.47 18.81 29.93
C HIS A 190 9.80 20.06 29.36
N HIS A 191 8.56 20.30 29.81
CA HIS A 191 7.76 21.48 29.50
C HIS A 191 8.58 22.76 29.77
N HIS A 192 9.28 23.24 28.76
CA HIS A 192 9.57 24.65 28.62
C HIS A 192 8.64 25.17 27.53
N HIS A 193 7.71 26.01 27.98
CA HIS A 193 6.79 26.79 27.16
C HIS A 193 7.60 27.83 26.37
N HIS A 194 8.35 27.39 25.35
CA HIS A 194 8.88 28.27 24.32
C HIS A 194 8.12 27.96 23.03
N GLN A 195 7.32 28.95 22.63
CA GLN A 195 6.35 28.91 21.56
C GLN A 195 7.00 29.53 20.32
N ASP A 196 8.06 28.89 19.83
CA ASP A 196 8.82 29.38 18.67
C ASP A 196 8.56 28.50 17.44
N ASN A 197 8.40 29.19 16.31
CA ASN A 197 7.60 28.88 15.13
C ASN A 197 8.27 27.94 14.10
N ASP A 198 9.23 27.10 14.49
CA ASP A 198 10.15 26.44 13.54
C ASP A 198 9.66 25.10 12.96
N SER A 199 8.34 24.88 12.85
CA SER A 199 7.78 23.60 12.36
C SER A 199 7.52 23.53 10.84
N ASP A 200 7.85 24.57 10.07
CA ASP A 200 7.49 24.66 8.64
C ASP A 200 8.46 23.95 7.66
N SER A 201 9.65 23.50 8.10
CA SER A 201 10.66 22.97 7.17
C SER A 201 10.36 21.57 6.62
N ASP A 202 9.66 20.71 7.38
CA ASP A 202 9.36 19.34 6.96
C ASP A 202 8.20 19.26 5.96
N ASP A 203 7.40 20.32 5.83
CA ASP A 203 6.27 20.39 4.88
C ASP A 203 6.72 20.77 3.46
N GLU A 204 7.89 21.40 3.32
CA GLU A 204 8.42 21.84 2.03
C GLU A 204 8.85 20.67 1.11
N LEU A 205 9.19 19.50 1.66
CA LEU A 205 9.69 18.35 0.90
C LEU A 205 8.61 17.34 0.49
N ALA A 206 7.38 17.49 0.97
CA ALA A 206 6.30 16.56 0.67
C ALA A 206 5.72 16.85 -0.73
N LEU A 207 5.90 15.90 -1.64
CA LEU A 207 5.38 15.97 -3.00
C LEU A 207 3.85 15.91 -3.03
N ALA A 208 3.25 15.11 -2.16
CA ALA A 208 1.80 15.05 -1.98
C ALA A 208 1.44 14.62 -0.56
N THR A 209 0.39 15.21 0.00
CA THR A 209 -0.18 14.80 1.29
C THR A 209 -1.69 14.59 1.14
N PHE A 210 -2.19 13.43 1.53
CA PHE A 210 -3.62 13.12 1.42
C PHE A 210 -4.13 12.18 2.52
N PRO A 211 -5.38 12.39 3.02
CA PRO A 211 -6.02 11.50 3.96
C PRO A 211 -6.63 10.26 3.28
N LEU A 212 -6.56 9.12 3.95
CA LEU A 212 -7.23 7.87 3.58
C LEU A 212 -8.59 7.76 4.28
N THR A 213 -9.65 8.10 3.56
CA THR A 213 -11.02 8.07 4.09
C THR A 213 -11.67 6.71 3.86
N SER A 214 -12.60 6.32 4.73
CA SER A 214 -13.49 5.18 4.47
C SER A 214 -14.94 5.63 4.62
N PRO A 215 -15.85 5.18 3.73
CA PRO A 215 -17.26 5.59 3.78
C PRO A 215 -17.94 5.28 5.12
N SER A 216 -17.51 4.21 5.78
CA SER A 216 -18.05 3.80 7.08
C SER A 216 -17.04 2.98 7.88
N LEU A 217 -17.21 2.93 9.21
CA LEU A 217 -16.40 2.15 10.14
C LEU A 217 -16.40 0.64 9.82
N PHE A 218 -17.47 0.15 9.19
CA PHE A 218 -17.63 -1.27 8.83
C PHE A 218 -17.19 -1.58 7.40
N THR A 219 -17.10 -0.55 6.54
CA THR A 219 -16.69 -0.74 5.16
C THR A 219 -15.22 -1.12 5.10
N ARG A 220 -14.91 -2.07 4.22
CA ARG A 220 -13.52 -2.46 3.94
C ARG A 220 -12.91 -1.69 2.77
N SER A 221 -13.62 -0.70 2.24
CA SER A 221 -13.12 0.18 1.19
C SER A 221 -12.42 1.38 1.77
N VAL A 222 -11.43 1.87 1.04
CA VAL A 222 -10.68 3.08 1.38
C VAL A 222 -10.56 3.93 0.13
N THR A 223 -10.94 5.20 0.26
CA THR A 223 -10.90 6.18 -0.82
C THR A 223 -9.97 7.31 -0.43
N PHE A 224 -9.18 7.78 -1.38
CA PHE A 224 -8.30 8.93 -1.23
C PHE A 224 -8.23 9.69 -2.54
N SER A 225 -7.86 10.95 -2.46
CA SER A 225 -7.53 11.75 -3.65
C SER A 225 -6.08 12.16 -3.50
N CYS A 226 -5.23 11.73 -4.42
CA CYS A 226 -3.86 12.19 -4.47
C CYS A 226 -3.88 13.50 -5.28
N PRO A 227 -3.46 14.64 -4.71
CA PRO A 227 -3.42 15.89 -5.46
C PRO A 227 -2.52 15.71 -6.68
N ALA A 228 -2.88 16.42 -7.75
CA ALA A 228 -2.06 16.47 -8.95
C ALA A 228 -0.67 17.00 -8.59
N LEU A 229 0.37 16.35 -9.13
CA LEU A 229 1.75 16.79 -8.93
C LEU A 229 2.12 18.05 -9.72
N ASP A 230 1.13 18.64 -10.41
CA ASP A 230 1.24 19.91 -11.10
C ASP A 230 0.09 20.83 -10.63
N PRO A 231 0.33 21.75 -9.69
CA PRO A 231 -0.68 22.69 -9.20
C PRO A 231 -1.05 23.75 -10.26
N GLU A 232 -0.21 23.98 -11.27
CA GLU A 232 -0.44 24.99 -12.33
C GLU A 232 -1.30 24.45 -13.48
N ALA A 233 -1.59 23.14 -13.51
CA ALA A 233 -2.47 22.51 -14.48
C ALA A 233 -3.97 22.79 -14.19
N GLU A 234 -4.35 24.05 -13.96
CA GLU A 234 -5.77 24.47 -13.87
C GLU A 234 -6.53 24.29 -15.20
N SER A 235 -5.83 24.00 -16.30
CA SER A 235 -6.39 23.87 -17.65
C SER A 235 -7.24 22.61 -17.90
N GLY A 236 -7.43 21.75 -16.87
CA GLY A 236 -8.49 20.73 -16.87
C GLY A 236 -8.25 19.50 -17.73
N THR A 237 -7.07 19.36 -18.35
CA THR A 237 -6.73 18.22 -19.22
C THR A 237 -5.51 17.42 -18.76
N GLY A 238 -4.82 17.83 -17.69
CA GLY A 238 -3.61 17.16 -17.18
C GLY A 238 -3.89 16.09 -16.13
N SER A 239 -3.57 14.83 -16.45
CA SER A 239 -3.49 13.72 -15.50
C SER A 239 -2.34 13.94 -14.51
N GLY A 240 -2.63 14.55 -13.35
CA GLY A 240 -1.62 14.73 -12.31
C GLY A 240 -1.77 13.84 -11.08
N TYR A 241 -3.01 13.49 -10.70
CA TYR A 241 -3.51 12.35 -9.91
C TYR A 241 -4.92 12.70 -9.38
N GLY A 242 -5.80 11.70 -9.31
CA GLY A 242 -7.23 11.89 -9.01
C GLY A 242 -7.70 11.11 -7.80
N SER A 243 -8.96 10.68 -7.83
CA SER A 243 -9.54 9.88 -6.75
C SER A 243 -9.27 8.40 -6.99
N PHE A 244 -8.90 7.69 -5.94
CA PHE A 244 -8.62 6.26 -5.95
C PHE A 244 -9.43 5.55 -4.89
N THR A 245 -9.80 4.30 -5.13
CA THR A 245 -10.51 3.46 -4.16
C THR A 245 -9.95 2.05 -4.11
N TRP A 246 -9.46 1.66 -2.94
CA TRP A 246 -9.25 0.26 -2.59
C TRP A 246 -10.58 -0.41 -2.24
N ARG A 247 -10.87 -1.56 -2.85
CA ARG A 247 -12.00 -2.42 -2.48
C ARG A 247 -11.64 -3.89 -2.57
N TYR A 248 -12.36 -4.75 -1.85
CA TYR A 248 -12.23 -6.20 -2.03
C TYR A 248 -13.05 -6.61 -3.25
N ALA A 249 -12.43 -7.33 -4.17
CA ALA A 249 -13.16 -7.95 -5.26
C ALA A 249 -13.88 -9.20 -4.72
N PRO A 250 -15.23 -9.25 -4.77
CA PRO A 250 -15.97 -10.40 -4.29
C PRO A 250 -15.63 -11.62 -5.15
N SER A 251 -15.66 -12.81 -4.57
CA SER A 251 -15.23 -14.05 -5.25
C SER A 251 -15.92 -14.33 -6.59
N ARG A 252 -17.15 -13.82 -6.76
CA ARG A 252 -17.96 -13.98 -7.99
C ARG A 252 -18.02 -12.72 -8.86
N SER A 253 -17.16 -11.72 -8.65
CA SER A 253 -17.13 -10.54 -9.52
C SER A 253 -16.55 -10.88 -10.89
N ALA A 254 -17.10 -10.24 -11.93
CA ALA A 254 -16.51 -10.20 -13.26
C ALA A 254 -15.05 -9.74 -13.20
N ASP A 255 -14.72 -8.77 -12.33
CA ASP A 255 -13.35 -8.29 -12.11
C ASP A 255 -12.36 -9.41 -11.75
N ARG A 256 -12.76 -10.39 -10.93
CA ARG A 256 -11.86 -11.51 -10.61
C ARG A 256 -11.67 -12.45 -11.78
N GLN A 257 -12.69 -12.60 -12.63
CA GLN A 257 -12.61 -13.43 -13.83
C GLN A 257 -11.72 -12.76 -14.88
N THR A 258 -11.89 -11.46 -15.10
CA THR A 258 -11.06 -10.69 -16.04
C THR A 258 -9.60 -10.67 -15.61
N LEU A 259 -9.34 -10.67 -14.30
CA LEU A 259 -7.99 -10.76 -13.74
C LEU A 259 -7.43 -12.19 -13.63
N GLY A 260 -8.22 -13.24 -13.94
CA GLY A 260 -7.77 -14.64 -13.86
C GLY A 260 -7.59 -15.20 -12.43
N PHE A 261 -8.25 -14.62 -11.41
CA PHE A 261 -8.15 -15.01 -9.99
C PHE A 261 -9.39 -15.70 -9.42
N ASP A 262 -10.19 -16.35 -10.28
CA ASP A 262 -11.45 -17.00 -9.92
C ASP A 262 -11.26 -18.29 -9.08
N LYS A 263 -10.20 -19.06 -9.34
CA LYS A 263 -9.96 -20.39 -8.73
C LYS A 263 -9.07 -20.40 -7.50
N SER A 264 -8.39 -19.30 -7.18
CA SER A 264 -7.24 -19.32 -6.26
C SER A 264 -7.57 -19.36 -4.75
N GLY A 265 -8.84 -19.50 -4.34
CA GLY A 265 -9.24 -19.60 -2.92
C GLY A 265 -8.90 -18.36 -2.05
N GLY A 266 -8.37 -17.30 -2.66
CA GLY A 266 -7.79 -16.16 -1.97
C GLY A 266 -8.66 -14.91 -1.89
N SER A 267 -8.19 -13.90 -1.16
CA SER A 267 -8.75 -12.55 -1.21
C SER A 267 -7.99 -11.70 -2.22
N VAL A 268 -8.72 -10.84 -2.92
CA VAL A 268 -8.18 -9.90 -3.91
C VAL A 268 -8.66 -8.51 -3.52
N LEU A 269 -7.73 -7.57 -3.38
CA LEU A 269 -8.03 -6.15 -3.27
C LEU A 269 -7.68 -5.49 -4.60
N VAL A 270 -8.54 -4.59 -5.05
CA VAL A 270 -8.38 -3.85 -6.30
C VAL A 270 -8.32 -2.37 -5.95
N LEU A 271 -7.32 -1.68 -6.51
CA LEU A 271 -7.20 -0.24 -6.49
C LEU A 271 -7.74 0.29 -7.82
N GLU A 272 -8.84 1.01 -7.73
CA GLU A 272 -9.47 1.65 -8.88
C GLU A 272 -9.15 3.14 -8.89
N TYR A 273 -8.80 3.66 -10.05
CA TYR A 273 -8.93 5.08 -10.34
C TYR A 273 -10.40 5.41 -10.62
N VAL A 274 -10.87 6.49 -10.00
CA VAL A 274 -12.21 7.04 -10.17
C VAL A 274 -12.03 8.42 -10.80
N PRO A 275 -12.32 8.58 -12.10
CA PRO A 275 -12.24 9.89 -12.74
C PRO A 275 -13.13 10.86 -12.00
N ALA A 276 -12.63 12.08 -11.80
CA ALA A 276 -13.45 13.15 -11.24
C ALA A 276 -14.68 13.30 -12.13
N ALA A 277 -15.88 13.26 -11.52
CA ALA A 277 -17.09 13.54 -12.27
C ALA A 277 -16.89 14.89 -12.96
N PRO A 278 -17.16 15.01 -14.27
CA PRO A 278 -16.98 16.27 -14.97
C PRO A 278 -17.75 17.32 -14.17
N LYS A 279 -17.04 18.35 -13.68
CA LYS A 279 -17.67 19.48 -13.01
C LYS A 279 -18.69 19.98 -14.02
N ARG A 280 -19.96 19.65 -13.81
CA ARG A 280 -21.04 20.06 -14.69
C ARG A 280 -20.94 21.57 -14.70
N ARG A 281 -20.38 22.14 -15.77
CA ARG A 281 -20.32 23.59 -15.92
C ARG A 281 -21.77 23.98 -15.77
N VAL A 282 -22.08 24.64 -14.66
CA VAL A 282 -23.37 25.30 -14.49
C VAL A 282 -23.28 26.36 -15.57
N PHE A 283 -23.74 25.99 -16.77
CA PHE A 283 -24.04 26.98 -17.78
C PHE A 283 -25.04 27.86 -17.07
N ASP A 284 -24.61 29.10 -16.79
CA ASP A 284 -25.48 30.14 -16.28
C ASP A 284 -26.65 30.17 -17.24
N ALA A 285 -27.75 29.54 -16.83
CA ALA A 285 -29.00 29.61 -17.53
C ALA A 285 -29.37 31.08 -17.42
N TYR A 286 -29.12 31.81 -18.50
CA TYR A 286 -29.66 33.15 -18.67
C TYR A 286 -31.14 33.07 -18.26
N PRO A 287 -31.60 33.91 -17.31
CA PRO A 287 -32.98 33.90 -16.88
C PRO A 287 -33.86 34.29 -18.05
N SER A 288 -34.33 33.30 -18.79
CA SER A 288 -35.39 33.46 -19.78
C SER A 288 -36.66 33.69 -18.97
N SER A 289 -37.08 34.95 -18.98
CA SER A 289 -38.24 35.47 -18.28
C SER A 289 -39.51 34.93 -18.91
N GLY A 290 -40.43 34.43 -18.08
CA GLY A 290 -41.80 34.06 -18.47
C GLY A 290 -41.91 32.62 -18.98
N THR A 291 -42.80 31.75 -18.51
CA THR A 291 -44.16 31.96 -18.02
C THR A 291 -44.56 30.79 -17.11
N SER A 292 -45.34 31.12 -16.08
CA SER A 292 -45.99 30.24 -15.12
C SER A 292 -46.95 29.24 -15.78
N PHE A 293 -46.90 27.93 -15.43
CA PHE A 293 -48.06 27.02 -15.36
C PHE A 293 -47.74 25.76 -14.51
N PRO A 294 -48.76 25.04 -13.98
CA PRO A 294 -48.71 24.48 -12.63
C PRO A 294 -48.62 22.95 -12.56
N SER A 295 -48.14 22.52 -11.40
CA SER A 295 -48.67 21.42 -10.56
C SER A 295 -49.19 20.14 -11.24
N GLY A 296 -48.35 19.11 -11.22
CA GLY A 296 -48.70 17.69 -11.29
C GLY A 296 -47.40 16.91 -10.99
N GLY A 297 -47.19 16.34 -9.80
CA GLY A 297 -47.98 15.23 -9.30
C GLY A 297 -47.51 13.92 -9.95
N GLY A 298 -46.23 13.56 -9.79
CA GLY A 298 -45.68 12.36 -10.42
C GLY A 298 -44.42 11.87 -9.70
N GLY A 299 -44.60 10.94 -8.76
CA GLY A 299 -43.53 10.17 -8.14
C GLY A 299 -42.86 9.25 -9.15
N GLY A 300 -41.94 9.80 -9.96
CA GLY A 300 -41.08 9.03 -10.84
C GLY A 300 -39.85 8.58 -10.06
N GLY A 301 -39.77 7.28 -9.77
CA GLY A 301 -38.55 6.64 -9.28
C GLY A 301 -37.43 6.85 -10.28
N GLY A 302 -36.67 7.92 -10.09
CA GLY A 302 -35.50 8.24 -10.90
C GLY A 302 -34.47 7.16 -10.68
N SER A 303 -34.45 6.17 -11.58
CA SER A 303 -33.27 5.38 -11.91
C SER A 303 -32.21 6.37 -12.37
N GLY A 304 -31.52 6.95 -11.40
CA GLY A 304 -30.43 7.89 -11.62
C GLY A 304 -29.38 7.16 -12.42
N ASP A 305 -29.39 7.44 -13.72
CA ASP A 305 -28.37 7.08 -14.68
C ASP A 305 -27.08 7.77 -14.24
N ARG A 306 -26.44 7.17 -13.24
CA ARG A 306 -25.11 7.53 -12.79
C ARG A 306 -24.23 7.15 -13.96
N GLN A 307 -24.01 8.11 -14.86
CA GLN A 307 -22.85 8.16 -15.74
C GLN A 307 -21.61 8.20 -14.85
N GLY A 308 -21.33 7.07 -14.21
CA GLY A 308 -20.13 6.82 -13.46
C GLY A 308 -19.06 6.68 -14.51
N GLY A 309 -18.14 7.64 -14.54
CA GLY A 309 -16.96 7.53 -15.38
C GLY A 309 -16.33 6.16 -15.18
N GLU A 310 -15.85 5.60 -16.28
CA GLU A 310 -15.25 4.28 -16.32
C GLU A 310 -14.14 4.18 -15.27
N ARG A 311 -14.24 3.18 -14.40
CA ARG A 311 -13.24 2.95 -13.36
C ARG A 311 -12.11 2.15 -13.98
N THR A 312 -10.89 2.63 -13.82
CA THR A 312 -9.70 1.93 -14.31
C THR A 312 -9.04 1.20 -13.16
N VAL A 313 -8.76 -0.08 -13.31
CA VAL A 313 -7.96 -0.82 -12.33
C VAL A 313 -6.50 -0.43 -12.51
N VAL A 314 -5.89 0.11 -11.45
CA VAL A 314 -4.50 0.59 -11.47
C VAL A 314 -3.57 -0.35 -10.72
N ALA A 315 -4.07 -1.04 -9.69
CA ALA A 315 -3.32 -2.05 -8.98
C ALA A 315 -4.20 -3.13 -8.37
N VAL A 316 -3.60 -4.29 -8.09
CA VAL A 316 -4.27 -5.43 -7.47
C VAL A 316 -3.36 -6.02 -6.40
N LEU A 317 -3.89 -6.29 -5.20
CA LEU A 317 -3.22 -7.06 -4.15
C LEU A 317 -3.90 -8.43 -4.02
N VAL A 318 -3.20 -9.48 -4.42
CA VAL A 318 -3.67 -10.87 -4.39
C VAL A 318 -3.10 -11.62 -3.20
N ARG A 319 -3.97 -12.33 -2.48
CA ARG A 319 -3.63 -13.14 -1.30
C ARG A 319 -4.30 -14.51 -1.39
N ASN A 320 -3.66 -15.41 -2.11
CA ASN A 320 -3.95 -16.83 -2.22
C ASN A 320 -2.82 -17.65 -1.54
N ASP A 321 -2.90 -18.97 -1.58
CA ASP A 321 -1.90 -19.84 -0.95
C ASP A 321 -0.50 -19.69 -1.57
N GLU A 322 -0.42 -19.26 -2.83
CA GLU A 322 0.84 -19.03 -3.55
C GLU A 322 1.53 -17.71 -3.15
N PHE A 323 0.75 -16.63 -2.98
CA PHE A 323 1.29 -15.28 -2.80
C PHE A 323 1.25 -14.79 -1.36
N ARG A 324 0.59 -15.49 -0.45
CA ARG A 324 0.63 -15.15 0.98
C ARG A 324 2.05 -15.32 1.52
N SER A 325 2.38 -14.53 2.53
CA SER A 325 3.65 -14.69 3.24
C SER A 325 3.75 -16.10 3.81
N ARG A 326 4.93 -16.73 3.64
CA ARG A 326 5.16 -18.12 4.04
C ARG A 326 4.81 -18.35 5.51
N GLY A 327 4.17 -19.48 5.80
CA GLY A 327 3.74 -19.84 7.15
C GLY A 327 2.49 -19.09 7.65
N THR A 328 1.85 -18.27 6.82
CA THR A 328 0.59 -17.61 7.17
C THR A 328 -0.61 -18.35 6.58
N SER A 329 -1.76 -18.22 7.22
CA SER A 329 -3.03 -18.80 6.75
C SER A 329 -3.95 -17.74 6.16
N ALA A 330 -5.03 -18.19 5.51
CA ALA A 330 -6.08 -17.31 5.03
C ALA A 330 -6.82 -16.55 6.15
N SER A 331 -6.74 -17.03 7.40
CA SER A 331 -7.38 -16.41 8.57
C SER A 331 -6.50 -15.37 9.28
N ALA A 332 -5.23 -15.24 8.90
CA ALA A 332 -4.35 -14.20 9.42
C ALA A 332 -4.75 -12.83 8.84
N ALA A 333 -5.08 -11.88 9.72
CA ALA A 333 -5.44 -10.52 9.33
C ALA A 333 -4.20 -9.70 8.96
N GLY A 334 -4.23 -9.01 7.83
CA GLY A 334 -3.12 -8.16 7.38
C GLY A 334 -1.85 -8.93 7.02
N ASN A 335 -1.95 -10.22 6.67
CA ASN A 335 -0.82 -10.92 6.05
C ASN A 335 -0.56 -10.42 4.63
N GLY A 336 0.68 -10.58 4.21
CA GLY A 336 1.17 -10.09 2.93
C GLY A 336 0.57 -10.80 1.73
N GLY A 337 1.00 -10.38 0.55
CA GLY A 337 0.46 -10.79 -0.74
C GLY A 337 1.30 -10.27 -1.90
N ARG A 338 0.85 -10.59 -3.12
CA ARG A 338 1.43 -10.04 -4.34
C ARG A 338 0.66 -8.80 -4.77
N VAL A 339 1.33 -7.66 -4.82
CA VAL A 339 0.85 -6.43 -5.43
C VAL A 339 1.27 -6.41 -6.89
N MET A 340 0.34 -6.10 -7.78
CA MET A 340 0.57 -5.93 -9.21
C MET A 340 0.12 -4.52 -9.58
N VAL A 341 0.94 -3.79 -10.32
CA VAL A 341 0.71 -2.39 -10.66
C VAL A 341 0.78 -2.22 -12.18
N ASP A 342 -0.21 -1.54 -12.73
CA ASP A 342 -0.22 -1.12 -14.13
C ASP A 342 0.43 0.26 -14.23
N MET A 343 1.71 0.29 -14.64
CA MET A 343 2.45 1.54 -14.85
C MET A 343 2.05 2.29 -16.12
N GLY A 344 1.29 1.68 -17.04
CA GLY A 344 0.77 2.38 -18.20
C GLY A 344 -0.13 3.53 -17.78
N PHE A 345 -0.87 3.35 -16.69
CA PHE A 345 -1.67 4.42 -16.06
C PHE A 345 -0.83 5.63 -15.62
N PHE A 346 0.39 5.40 -15.14
CA PHE A 346 1.28 6.43 -14.59
C PHE A 346 2.22 7.07 -15.63
N SER A 347 2.29 6.50 -16.84
CA SER A 347 3.22 6.93 -17.90
C SER A 347 2.58 7.93 -18.88
N GLY A 348 1.27 8.17 -18.77
CA GLY A 348 0.47 9.01 -19.67
C GLY A 348 0.59 10.51 -19.42
N GLY A 349 1.80 11.07 -19.43
CA GLY A 349 1.98 12.51 -19.53
C GLY A 349 1.53 12.99 -20.92
N GLY A 350 0.48 13.80 -21.00
CA GLY A 350 0.02 14.35 -22.26
C GLY A 350 1.16 15.10 -22.97
N GLU A 351 1.38 14.78 -24.25
CA GLU A 351 2.31 15.51 -25.11
C GLU A 351 1.96 17.01 -25.07
N GLY A 352 2.72 17.81 -24.33
CA GLY A 352 2.58 19.28 -24.31
C GLY A 352 2.40 19.95 -22.96
N GLY A 353 2.33 19.22 -21.84
CA GLY A 353 2.39 19.81 -20.50
C GLY A 353 3.82 19.82 -19.96
N GLY A 354 4.33 20.99 -19.55
CA GLY A 354 5.65 21.15 -18.94
C GLY A 354 5.73 20.47 -17.57
N ASP A 355 5.84 19.16 -17.60
CA ASP A 355 5.83 18.30 -16.45
C ASP A 355 6.99 18.61 -15.50
N VAL A 356 6.64 18.94 -14.25
CA VAL A 356 7.58 19.27 -13.18
C VAL A 356 8.40 18.04 -12.74
N LEU A 357 7.93 16.83 -13.04
CA LEU A 357 8.59 15.57 -12.69
C LEU A 357 9.01 14.80 -13.94
N GLY A 358 10.14 14.11 -13.89
CA GLY A 358 10.47 13.18 -14.96
C GLY A 358 9.47 12.02 -15.03
N GLU A 359 9.33 11.38 -16.20
CA GLU A 359 8.48 10.19 -16.36
C GLU A 359 8.87 9.08 -15.37
N GLU A 360 10.18 8.85 -15.18
CA GLU A 360 10.71 7.89 -14.22
C GLU A 360 10.32 8.24 -12.77
N GLU A 361 10.42 9.51 -12.42
CA GLU A 361 10.05 10.02 -11.10
C GLU A 361 8.56 9.83 -10.83
N ARG A 362 7.70 10.12 -11.81
CA ARG A 362 6.26 9.85 -11.73
C ARG A 362 5.96 8.37 -11.56
N ARG A 363 6.65 7.50 -12.30
CA ARG A 363 6.52 6.04 -12.17
C ARG A 363 6.91 5.59 -10.77
N GLU A 364 8.03 6.07 -10.23
CA GLU A 364 8.45 5.74 -8.86
C GLU A 364 7.41 6.20 -7.82
N VAL A 365 6.94 7.45 -7.93
CA VAL A 365 5.92 7.99 -7.02
C VAL A 365 4.62 7.19 -7.08
N GLY A 366 4.21 6.76 -8.29
CA GLY A 366 3.05 5.89 -8.48
C GLY A 366 3.20 4.56 -7.75
N VAL A 367 4.35 3.89 -7.87
CA VAL A 367 4.66 2.65 -7.14
C VAL A 367 4.61 2.88 -5.62
N VAL A 368 5.28 3.93 -5.13
CA VAL A 368 5.32 4.28 -3.71
C VAL A 368 3.91 4.54 -3.16
N MET A 369 3.08 5.27 -3.90
CA MET A 369 1.68 5.52 -3.53
C MET A 369 0.89 4.21 -3.38
N VAL A 370 1.00 3.31 -4.37
CA VAL A 370 0.29 2.02 -4.36
C VAL A 370 0.75 1.16 -3.19
N LEU A 371 2.06 1.01 -2.99
CA LEU A 371 2.61 0.18 -1.91
C LEU A 371 2.24 0.73 -0.53
N THR A 372 2.37 2.04 -0.33
CA THR A 372 2.03 2.67 0.95
C THR A 372 0.56 2.53 1.27
N THR A 373 -0.34 2.78 0.31
CA THR A 373 -1.79 2.62 0.55
C THR A 373 -2.19 1.15 0.72
N ALA A 374 -1.52 0.20 0.05
CA ALA A 374 -1.70 -1.23 0.28
C ALA A 374 -1.29 -1.64 1.71
N LEU A 375 -0.16 -1.14 2.23
CA LEU A 375 0.26 -1.37 3.62
C LEU A 375 -0.77 -0.81 4.62
N VAL A 376 -1.41 0.32 4.33
CA VAL A 376 -2.51 0.83 5.15
C VAL A 376 -3.70 -0.12 5.15
N MET A 377 -4.04 -0.73 4.02
CA MET A 377 -5.10 -1.74 3.97
C MET A 377 -4.79 -2.94 4.87
N LEU A 378 -3.55 -3.45 4.84
CA LEU A 378 -3.11 -4.55 5.70
C LEU A 378 -3.17 -4.17 7.19
N LYS A 379 -2.70 -2.97 7.53
CA LYS A 379 -2.75 -2.46 8.92
C LYS A 379 -4.20 -2.32 9.42
N ARG A 380 -5.12 -1.82 8.59
CA ARG A 380 -6.55 -1.70 8.94
C ARG A 380 -7.20 -3.07 9.21
N GLU A 381 -6.77 -4.13 8.54
CA GLU A 381 -7.23 -5.48 8.86
C GLU A 381 -6.77 -5.93 10.25
N VAL A 382 -5.48 -5.71 10.56
CA VAL A 382 -4.92 -6.01 11.88
C VAL A 382 -5.66 -5.23 12.96
N ASP A 383 -5.91 -3.94 12.76
CA ASP A 383 -6.58 -3.08 13.74
C ASP A 383 -8.02 -3.51 13.99
N ARG A 384 -8.77 -3.87 12.94
CA ARG A 384 -10.11 -4.44 13.10
C ARG A 384 -10.08 -5.74 13.89
N ARG A 385 -9.09 -6.62 13.62
CA ARG A 385 -8.91 -7.87 14.37
C ARG A 385 -8.63 -7.58 15.84
N ILE A 386 -7.78 -6.61 16.14
CA ILE A 386 -7.48 -6.16 17.51
C ILE A 386 -8.73 -5.64 18.20
N GLY A 387 -9.50 -4.78 17.52
CA GLY A 387 -10.75 -4.23 18.05
C GLY A 387 -11.75 -5.32 18.41
N VAL A 388 -12.00 -6.27 17.50
CA VAL A 388 -12.89 -7.41 17.74
C VAL A 388 -12.39 -8.28 18.90
N GLN A 389 -11.09 -8.61 18.96
CA GLN A 389 -10.52 -9.39 20.06
C GLN A 389 -10.68 -8.68 21.42
N ARG A 390 -10.41 -7.36 21.48
CA ARG A 390 -10.59 -6.57 22.70
C ARG A 390 -12.05 -6.50 23.15
N MET A 391 -12.98 -6.37 22.20
CA MET A 391 -14.41 -6.36 22.49
C MET A 391 -14.87 -7.72 23.05
N CYS A 392 -14.46 -8.84 22.43
CA CYS A 392 -14.83 -10.18 22.89
C CYS A 392 -14.24 -10.50 24.27
N MET A 393 -12.99 -10.10 24.55
CA MET A 393 -12.37 -10.32 25.87
C MET A 393 -12.92 -9.39 26.95
N GLY A 394 -13.18 -8.12 26.62
CA GLY A 394 -13.74 -7.15 27.56
C GLY A 394 -15.17 -7.49 27.98
N GLY A 395 -15.99 -8.01 27.06
CA GLY A 395 -17.33 -8.52 27.38
C GLY A 395 -17.35 -9.83 28.17
N LEU A 396 -16.20 -10.48 28.36
CA LEU A 396 -16.04 -11.70 29.17
C LEU A 396 -15.63 -11.40 30.62
N ILE A 397 -15.34 -10.13 30.93
CA ILE A 397 -14.91 -9.66 32.26
C ILE A 397 -16.09 -9.00 33.02
N PHE A 398 -17.25 -8.84 32.38
CA PHE A 398 -18.52 -8.43 32.99
C PHE A 398 -19.50 -9.59 32.94
#